data_AF-W0V715-F1
#
_entry.id   AF-W0V715-F1
#
_cell.length_a   1.000
_cell.length_b   1.000
_cell.length_c   1.000
_cell.angle_alpha   90.00
_cell.angle_beta   90.00
_cell.angle_gamma   90.00
#
_symmetry.space_group_name_H-M   'P 1'
#
loop_
_entity.id
_entity.type
_entity.pdbx_description
1 polymer ?
#
loop_
_entity_poly.entity_id
_entity_poly.type
_entity_poly.pdbx_seq_one_letter_code
_entity_poly.pdbx_strand_id
1 'polypeptide(L)'
;MQELIAELKRLYLLDGQQYHAPDPNAQRSGPAHPLSPAVLTQHLSGERSIAVELVNAAGWTRALVMEFGGKDKGDGERHWDALCAIANALQQHLDLPAPAVSVSGRGSYQLWLSLAAPVPVVQAQQFLQLLRAVYLPPAPPAVVDPYLSVAQLPPCRQATGKWAAFIHPGMGASFADDPALEVAPPLAAQQAFLAGLRSISMGQFEQALGMLRQQSGTATATVEAVVAPVMPDSAVSAGLLLKDATLEDIVQFLHARNIEPTFRHLLR
;
A
#
# COMPACT_ATOMS: atom_id res chain seq x y z
N MET A 1 -13.24 10.25 -20.72
CA MET A 1 -14.10 10.31 -19.52
C MET A 1 -14.85 9.00 -19.30
N GLN A 2 -15.71 8.55 -20.22
CA GLN A 2 -16.50 7.33 -20.05
C GLN A 2 -15.64 6.08 -19.81
N GLU A 3 -14.58 5.90 -20.59
CA GLU A 3 -13.63 4.78 -20.42
C GLU A 3 -12.92 4.83 -19.06
N LEU A 4 -12.49 6.02 -18.60
CA LEU A 4 -11.90 6.18 -17.27
C LEU A 4 -12.89 5.76 -16.16
N ILE A 5 -14.16 6.17 -16.28
CA ILE A 5 -15.22 5.76 -15.34
C ILE A 5 -15.42 4.24 -15.40
N ALA A 6 -15.38 3.64 -16.59
CA ALA A 6 -15.49 2.19 -16.75
C ALA A 6 -14.34 1.45 -16.06
N GLU A 7 -13.10 1.94 -16.18
CA GLU A 7 -11.93 1.36 -15.50
C GLU A 7 -12.01 1.49 -13.97
N LEU A 8 -12.41 2.67 -13.45
CA LEU A 8 -12.64 2.87 -12.02
C LEU A 8 -13.73 1.94 -11.48
N LYS A 9 -14.81 1.74 -12.24
CA LYS A 9 -15.86 0.79 -11.88
C LYS A 9 -15.36 -0.65 -11.89
N ARG A 10 -14.63 -1.03 -12.95
CA ARG A 10 -14.05 -2.36 -13.11
C ARG A 10 -13.14 -2.71 -11.95
N LEU A 11 -12.36 -1.74 -11.46
CA LEU A 11 -11.35 -1.98 -10.43
C LEU A 11 -11.87 -1.78 -9.00
N TYR A 12 -12.60 -0.71 -8.71
CA TYR A 12 -12.75 -0.24 -7.32
C TYR A 12 -14.18 -0.06 -6.84
N LEU A 13 -15.18 -0.07 -7.72
CA LEU A 13 -16.58 0.18 -7.34
C LEU A 13 -17.42 -1.09 -7.40
N LEU A 14 -18.27 -1.25 -6.39
CA LEU A 14 -19.41 -2.17 -6.40
C LEU A 14 -20.65 -1.48 -6.99
N ASP A 15 -21.61 -2.29 -7.38
CA ASP A 15 -22.92 -1.79 -7.74
C ASP A 15 -23.61 -1.16 -6.53
N GLY A 16 -24.28 -0.02 -6.76
CA GLY A 16 -24.97 0.72 -5.70
C GLY A 16 -24.06 1.43 -4.70
N GLN A 17 -22.78 1.65 -5.03
CA GLN A 17 -21.87 2.41 -4.18
C GLN A 17 -22.43 3.80 -3.84
N GLN A 18 -22.11 4.29 -2.64
CA GLN A 18 -22.55 5.58 -2.15
C GLN A 18 -21.37 6.54 -1.98
N TYR A 19 -21.67 7.83 -1.92
CA TYR A 19 -20.69 8.87 -1.69
C TYR A 19 -21.22 9.94 -0.73
N HIS A 20 -20.27 10.67 -0.16
CA HIS A 20 -20.50 11.84 0.69
C HIS A 20 -19.84 13.07 0.09
N ALA A 21 -20.32 14.24 0.50
CA ALA A 21 -19.52 15.46 0.34
C ALA A 21 -18.21 15.29 1.14
N PRO A 22 -17.06 15.76 0.64
CA PRO A 22 -15.81 15.69 1.39
C PRO A 22 -15.96 16.55 2.64
N ASP A 23 -15.91 15.93 3.82
CA ASP A 23 -15.81 16.67 5.08
C ASP A 23 -14.32 16.94 5.37
N PRO A 24 -13.86 18.20 5.35
CA PRO A 24 -12.49 18.54 5.71
C PRO A 24 -12.14 18.21 7.17
N ASN A 25 -13.13 17.99 8.03
CA ASN A 25 -12.97 17.70 9.46
C ASN A 25 -13.23 16.24 9.84
N ALA A 26 -13.53 15.33 8.90
CA ALA A 26 -13.68 13.87 9.08
C ALA A 26 -14.59 13.36 10.24
N GLN A 27 -15.22 14.24 11.02
CA GLN A 27 -15.92 13.90 12.26
C GLN A 27 -17.37 13.50 12.01
N ARG A 28 -17.98 13.86 10.86
CA ARG A 28 -19.33 13.41 10.48
C ARG A 28 -19.43 13.21 8.98
N SER A 29 -19.61 11.96 8.56
CA SER A 29 -20.11 11.66 7.22
C SER A 29 -21.49 12.31 7.05
N GLY A 30 -21.65 13.11 6.00
CA GLY A 30 -22.95 13.67 5.64
C GLY A 30 -23.96 12.58 5.24
N PRO A 31 -25.13 12.94 4.69
CA PRO A 31 -26.01 11.93 4.12
C PRO A 31 -25.31 11.25 2.93
N ALA A 32 -25.36 9.92 2.90
CA ALA A 32 -24.84 9.12 1.80
C ALA A 32 -25.78 9.26 0.58
N HIS A 33 -25.20 9.46 -0.59
CA HIS A 33 -25.93 9.61 -1.85
C HIS A 33 -25.52 8.51 -2.84
N PRO A 34 -26.43 8.03 -3.70
CA PRO A 34 -26.09 7.03 -4.71
C PRO A 34 -25.08 7.60 -5.71
N LEU A 35 -24.00 6.85 -5.97
CA LEU A 35 -22.97 7.23 -6.92
C LEU A 35 -23.46 7.04 -8.36
N SER A 36 -23.51 8.11 -9.14
CA SER A 36 -23.89 8.08 -10.55
C SER A 36 -22.71 8.42 -11.46
N PRO A 37 -22.73 8.00 -12.75
CA PRO A 37 -21.70 8.39 -13.72
C PRO A 37 -21.55 9.92 -13.90
N ALA A 38 -22.64 10.67 -13.76
CA ALA A 38 -22.61 12.13 -13.84
C ALA A 38 -21.86 12.76 -12.66
N VAL A 39 -22.09 12.26 -11.44
CA VAL A 39 -21.34 12.69 -10.25
C VAL A 39 -19.87 12.33 -10.39
N LEU A 40 -19.54 11.13 -10.87
CA LEU A 40 -18.15 10.76 -11.17
C LEU A 40 -17.53 11.67 -12.23
N THR A 41 -18.28 12.08 -13.25
CA THR A 41 -17.74 13.00 -14.27
C THR A 41 -17.35 14.34 -13.65
N GLN A 42 -18.22 14.94 -12.82
CA GLN A 42 -17.92 16.18 -12.10
C GLN A 42 -16.72 16.04 -11.16
N HIS A 43 -16.58 14.87 -10.53
CA HIS A 43 -15.45 14.54 -9.68
C HIS A 43 -14.13 14.49 -10.42
N LEU A 44 -14.10 13.72 -11.50
CA LEU A 44 -12.90 13.48 -12.30
C LEU A 44 -12.48 14.73 -13.09
N SER A 45 -13.42 15.61 -13.41
CA SER A 45 -13.17 16.94 -14.00
C SER A 45 -12.72 17.99 -12.98
N GLY A 46 -12.73 17.68 -11.68
CA GLY A 46 -12.38 18.62 -10.61
C GLY A 46 -13.41 19.72 -10.34
N GLU A 47 -14.62 19.60 -10.89
CA GLU A 47 -15.74 20.52 -10.64
C GLU A 47 -16.31 20.34 -9.23
N ARG A 48 -16.34 19.09 -8.75
CA ARG A 48 -16.84 18.74 -7.41
C ARG A 48 -16.08 17.55 -6.85
N SER A 49 -15.38 17.74 -5.73
CA SER A 49 -14.85 16.59 -5.01
C SER A 49 -15.93 15.86 -4.21
N ILE A 50 -15.86 14.53 -4.23
CA ILE A 50 -16.69 13.62 -3.44
C ILE A 50 -15.80 12.57 -2.77
N ALA A 51 -16.30 11.97 -1.69
CA ALA A 51 -15.64 10.85 -1.03
C ALA A 51 -16.55 9.62 -1.15
N VAL A 52 -16.07 8.57 -1.81
CA VAL A 52 -16.83 7.35 -2.09
C VAL A 52 -16.64 6.38 -0.94
N GLU A 53 -17.74 5.82 -0.42
CA GLU A 53 -17.66 4.69 0.52
C GLU A 53 -17.14 3.47 -0.23
N LEU A 54 -16.04 2.87 0.21
CA LEU A 54 -15.48 1.65 -0.39
C LEU A 54 -16.09 0.37 0.17
N VAL A 55 -16.85 0.49 1.25
CA VAL A 55 -17.63 -0.59 1.87
C VAL A 55 -19.10 -0.32 1.58
N ASN A 56 -19.83 -1.32 1.09
CA ASN A 56 -21.27 -1.17 0.91
C ASN A 56 -22.03 -1.35 2.23
N ALA A 57 -23.34 -1.06 2.23
CA ALA A 57 -24.19 -1.19 3.42
C ALA A 57 -24.25 -2.62 4.01
N ALA A 58 -23.89 -3.64 3.23
CA ALA A 58 -23.83 -5.03 3.68
C ALA A 58 -22.45 -5.41 4.29
N GLY A 59 -21.50 -4.48 4.39
CA GLY A 59 -20.18 -4.72 4.98
C GLY A 59 -19.18 -5.39 4.03
N TRP A 60 -19.39 -5.30 2.72
CA TRP A 60 -18.53 -5.87 1.69
C TRP A 60 -17.73 -4.80 0.96
N THR A 61 -16.50 -5.15 0.60
CA THR A 61 -15.62 -4.28 -0.18
C THR A 61 -14.91 -5.04 -1.27
N ARG A 62 -14.59 -4.35 -2.36
CA ARG A 62 -13.70 -4.86 -3.41
C ARG A 62 -12.43 -4.02 -3.59
N ALA A 63 -12.32 -2.90 -2.89
CA ALA A 63 -11.21 -1.97 -3.00
C ALA A 63 -10.53 -1.86 -1.64
N LEU A 64 -9.23 -2.13 -1.61
CA LEU A 64 -8.41 -1.98 -0.41
C LEU A 64 -7.45 -0.84 -0.65
N VAL A 65 -7.47 0.16 0.23
CA VAL A 65 -6.66 1.35 0.10
C VAL A 65 -5.87 1.58 1.38
N MET A 66 -4.55 1.66 1.25
CA MET A 66 -3.63 2.05 2.31
C MET A 66 -3.09 3.44 2.02
N GLU A 67 -3.09 4.31 3.02
CA GLU A 67 -2.58 5.68 2.92
C GLU A 67 -1.23 5.82 3.63
N PHE A 68 -0.24 6.36 2.93
CA PHE A 68 1.13 6.58 3.41
C PHE A 68 1.44 8.08 3.39
N GLY A 69 1.80 8.69 4.51
CA GLY A 69 2.07 10.14 4.58
C GLY A 69 1.46 10.79 5.82
N GLY A 70 1.09 12.07 5.75
CA GLY A 70 0.46 12.77 6.88
C GLY A 70 1.00 14.19 7.11
N LYS A 71 0.43 14.89 8.10
CA LYS A 71 0.59 16.35 8.32
C LYS A 71 2.00 16.82 8.70
N ASP A 72 2.95 15.93 8.91
CA ASP A 72 4.34 16.29 9.19
C ASP A 72 5.09 16.41 7.86
N LYS A 73 5.37 17.65 7.45
CA LYS A 73 6.20 17.93 6.28
C LYS A 73 7.64 17.50 6.58
N GLY A 74 8.04 16.40 5.99
CA GLY A 74 9.33 15.76 6.17
C GLY A 74 9.10 14.27 6.24
N ASP A 75 9.92 13.49 5.53
CA ASP A 75 9.88 12.02 5.45
C ASP A 75 9.05 11.40 4.32
N GLY A 76 8.65 12.17 3.31
CA GLY A 76 7.94 11.65 2.15
C GLY A 76 8.70 10.59 1.33
N GLU A 77 10.04 10.63 1.36
CA GLU A 77 10.87 9.54 0.82
C GLU A 77 10.62 8.23 1.57
N ARG A 78 10.62 8.23 2.91
CA ARG A 78 10.32 7.01 3.69
C ARG A 78 8.90 6.53 3.50
N HIS A 79 7.93 7.44 3.35
CA HIS A 79 6.55 7.07 3.03
C HIS A 79 6.45 6.41 1.65
N TRP A 80 7.17 6.93 0.67
CA TRP A 80 7.27 6.35 -0.66
C TRP A 80 7.96 4.98 -0.64
N ASP A 81 9.06 4.85 0.10
CA ASP A 81 9.78 3.59 0.27
C ASP A 81 8.92 2.53 0.95
N ALA A 82 8.16 2.90 1.98
CA ALA A 82 7.21 2.00 2.64
C ALA A 82 6.12 1.53 1.67
N LEU A 83 5.56 2.43 0.86
CA LEU A 83 4.60 2.07 -0.19
C LEU A 83 5.23 1.11 -1.21
N CYS A 84 6.46 1.36 -1.64
CA CYS A 84 7.19 0.48 -2.56
C CYS A 84 7.48 -0.89 -1.94
N ALA A 85 7.84 -0.96 -0.66
CA ALA A 85 8.06 -2.21 0.05
C ALA A 85 6.80 -3.09 0.01
N ILE A 86 5.64 -2.50 0.29
CA ILE A 86 4.36 -3.21 0.18
C ILE A 86 4.06 -3.61 -1.27
N ALA A 87 4.19 -2.68 -2.23
CA ALA A 87 3.89 -2.95 -3.63
C ALA A 87 4.77 -4.08 -4.23
N ASN A 88 6.04 -4.15 -3.83
CA ASN A 88 6.95 -5.21 -4.22
C ASN A 88 6.61 -6.52 -3.49
N ALA A 89 6.30 -6.47 -2.20
CA ALA A 89 5.89 -7.64 -1.41
C ALA A 89 4.68 -8.35 -2.03
N LEU A 90 3.65 -7.59 -2.39
CA LEU A 90 2.44 -8.09 -3.04
C LEU A 90 2.75 -8.90 -4.30
N GLN A 91 3.65 -8.41 -5.15
CA GLN A 91 3.97 -9.05 -6.43
C GLN A 91 4.98 -10.20 -6.27
N GLN A 92 6.07 -9.96 -5.55
CA GLN A 92 7.21 -10.88 -5.52
C GLN A 92 7.03 -12.01 -4.50
N HIS A 93 6.35 -11.75 -3.39
CA HIS A 93 6.22 -12.71 -2.29
C HIS A 93 4.83 -13.33 -2.20
N LEU A 94 3.80 -12.60 -2.60
CA LEU A 94 2.40 -13.06 -2.55
C LEU A 94 1.82 -13.42 -3.92
N ASP A 95 2.59 -13.24 -5.00
CA ASP A 95 2.18 -13.52 -6.40
C ASP A 95 0.85 -12.83 -6.80
N LEU A 96 0.65 -11.61 -6.29
CA LEU A 96 -0.53 -10.79 -6.58
C LEU A 96 -0.25 -9.83 -7.75
N PRO A 97 -1.30 -9.43 -8.50
CA PRO A 97 -1.19 -8.35 -9.46
C PRO A 97 -0.62 -7.05 -8.88
N ALA A 98 0.06 -6.28 -9.73
CA ALA A 98 0.57 -4.96 -9.37
C ALA A 98 -0.56 -4.04 -8.83
N PRO A 99 -0.37 -3.39 -7.67
CA PRO A 99 -1.31 -2.38 -7.19
C PRO A 99 -1.26 -1.12 -8.05
N ALA A 100 -2.32 -0.31 -7.99
CA ALA A 100 -2.20 1.09 -8.37
C ALA A 100 -1.57 1.88 -7.24
N VAL A 101 -0.90 2.98 -7.58
CA VAL A 101 -0.37 3.94 -6.62
C VAL A 101 -0.79 5.35 -7.06
N SER A 102 -1.08 6.21 -6.10
CA SER A 102 -1.53 7.58 -6.38
C SER A 102 -0.97 8.58 -5.38
N VAL A 103 -0.89 9.83 -5.81
CA VAL A 103 -0.80 10.98 -4.90
C VAL A 103 -2.20 11.43 -4.52
N SER A 104 -2.43 11.77 -3.25
CA SER A 104 -3.74 12.16 -2.73
C SER A 104 -4.07 13.64 -2.98
N GLY A 105 -3.08 14.46 -3.32
CA GLY A 105 -3.22 15.92 -3.37
C GLY A 105 -3.32 16.57 -1.97
N ARG A 106 -3.20 15.77 -0.90
CA ARG A 106 -3.36 16.15 0.51
C ARG A 106 -2.10 15.86 1.35
N GLY A 107 -0.97 15.59 0.72
CA GLY A 107 0.29 15.28 1.41
C GLY A 107 0.49 13.80 1.74
N SER A 108 -0.16 12.90 0.99
CA SER A 108 -0.02 11.46 1.17
C SER A 108 -0.02 10.72 -0.16
N TYR A 109 0.58 9.54 -0.17
CA TYR A 109 0.43 8.53 -1.19
C TYR A 109 -0.65 7.53 -0.80
N GLN A 110 -1.22 6.86 -1.80
CA GLN A 110 -2.16 5.78 -1.59
C GLN A 110 -1.81 4.59 -2.47
N LEU A 111 -1.90 3.39 -1.91
CA LEU A 111 -1.79 2.12 -2.62
C LEU A 111 -3.17 1.49 -2.71
N TRP A 112 -3.56 1.08 -3.91
CA TRP A 112 -4.88 0.55 -4.21
C TRP A 112 -4.80 -0.89 -4.71
N LEU A 113 -5.54 -1.78 -4.08
CA LEU A 113 -5.77 -3.14 -4.53
C LEU A 113 -7.20 -3.29 -5.00
N SER A 114 -7.36 -3.96 -6.14
CA SER A 114 -8.65 -4.32 -6.71
C SER A 114 -8.90 -5.81 -6.48
N LEU A 115 -10.05 -6.17 -5.91
CA LEU A 115 -10.52 -7.55 -5.81
C LEU A 115 -11.53 -7.83 -6.92
N ALA A 116 -11.41 -9.02 -7.52
CA ALA A 116 -12.30 -9.47 -8.59
C ALA A 116 -13.72 -9.75 -8.06
N ALA A 117 -13.81 -10.29 -6.85
CA ALA A 117 -15.05 -10.48 -6.11
C ALA A 117 -14.95 -9.77 -4.75
N PRO A 118 -16.03 -9.17 -4.24
CA PRO A 118 -16.00 -8.52 -2.94
C PRO A 118 -15.77 -9.53 -1.81
N VAL A 119 -15.13 -9.06 -0.74
CA VAL A 119 -14.90 -9.81 0.51
C VAL A 119 -15.51 -9.04 1.70
N PRO A 120 -15.76 -9.69 2.84
CA PRO A 120 -16.17 -9.00 4.05
C PRO A 120 -15.09 -8.01 4.50
N VAL A 121 -15.51 -6.82 4.94
CA VAL A 121 -14.59 -5.75 5.35
C VAL A 121 -13.61 -6.20 6.44
N VAL A 122 -14.04 -7.06 7.37
CA VAL A 122 -13.19 -7.62 8.43
C VAL A 122 -12.03 -8.44 7.85
N GLN A 123 -12.27 -9.20 6.77
CA GLN A 123 -11.23 -9.98 6.10
C GLN A 123 -10.25 -9.07 5.35
N ALA A 124 -10.75 -8.01 4.70
CA ALA A 124 -9.91 -7.00 4.05
C ALA A 124 -9.01 -6.26 5.06
N GLN A 125 -9.57 -5.85 6.20
CA GLN A 125 -8.83 -5.21 7.28
C GLN A 125 -7.74 -6.12 7.84
N GLN A 126 -8.07 -7.40 8.10
CA GLN A 126 -7.10 -8.38 8.55
C GLN A 126 -5.95 -8.55 7.54
N PHE A 127 -6.26 -8.62 6.25
CA PHE A 127 -5.26 -8.73 5.19
C PHE A 127 -4.27 -7.55 5.23
N LEU A 128 -4.74 -6.31 5.28
CA LEU A 128 -3.88 -5.13 5.31
C LEU A 128 -3.09 -5.00 6.62
N GLN A 129 -3.68 -5.38 7.75
CA GLN A 129 -3.00 -5.40 9.05
C GLN A 129 -1.82 -6.38 9.03
N LEU A 130 -2.02 -7.60 8.53
CA LEU A 130 -0.95 -8.59 8.42
C LEU A 130 0.11 -8.18 7.40
N LEU A 131 -0.31 -7.65 6.24
CA LEU A 131 0.59 -7.15 5.21
C LEU A 131 1.53 -6.07 5.77
N ARG A 132 0.98 -5.12 6.53
CA ARG A 132 1.77 -4.11 7.24
C ARG A 132 2.70 -4.74 8.26
N ALA A 133 2.21 -5.66 9.11
CA ALA A 133 3.00 -6.25 10.18
C ALA A 133 4.19 -7.10 9.66
N VAL A 134 4.02 -7.76 8.51
CA VAL A 134 5.04 -8.63 7.92
C VAL A 134 6.10 -7.82 7.15
N TYR A 135 5.68 -6.79 6.41
CA TYR A 135 6.56 -6.14 5.42
C TYR A 135 7.00 -4.72 5.76
N LEU A 136 6.43 -4.09 6.79
CA LEU A 136 6.88 -2.77 7.25
C LEU A 136 7.55 -2.85 8.64
N PRO A 137 8.58 -2.02 8.89
CA PRO A 137 9.20 -1.95 10.20
C PRO A 137 8.22 -1.38 11.25
N PRO A 138 8.41 -1.70 12.54
CA PRO A 138 7.55 -1.23 13.65
C PRO A 138 7.73 0.26 14.01
N ALA A 139 8.48 1.03 13.22
CA ALA A 139 8.73 2.47 13.37
C ALA A 139 7.42 3.30 13.33
N PRO A 140 7.42 4.60 13.74
CA PRO A 140 6.21 5.43 13.70
C PRO A 140 5.50 5.31 12.35
N PRO A 141 4.16 5.27 12.37
CA PRO A 141 3.40 4.71 11.27
C PRO A 141 3.64 5.51 9.99
N ALA A 142 4.36 4.90 9.05
CA ALA A 142 4.39 5.38 7.68
C ALA A 142 2.97 5.36 7.05
N VAL A 143 2.06 4.56 7.63
CA VAL A 143 0.66 4.36 7.21
C VAL A 143 -0.29 5.08 8.17
N VAL A 144 -1.00 6.11 7.68
CA VAL A 144 -1.93 6.93 8.48
C VAL A 144 -3.18 6.15 8.88
N ASP A 145 -3.76 5.43 7.92
CA ASP A 145 -4.92 4.57 8.12
C ASP A 145 -4.65 3.21 7.45
N PRO A 146 -4.67 2.10 8.20
CA PRO A 146 -4.46 0.77 7.63
C PRO A 146 -5.57 0.35 6.66
N TYR A 147 -6.76 0.99 6.69
CA TYR A 147 -7.82 0.76 5.73
C TYR A 147 -8.74 1.98 5.60
N LEU A 148 -8.62 2.71 4.49
CA LEU A 148 -9.58 3.74 4.15
C LEU A 148 -10.92 3.10 3.73
N SER A 149 -11.93 3.24 4.58
CA SER A 149 -13.32 2.84 4.26
C SER A 149 -14.03 3.84 3.34
N VAL A 150 -13.48 5.05 3.21
CA VAL A 150 -13.95 6.12 2.33
C VAL A 150 -12.76 6.73 1.62
N ALA A 151 -12.83 6.90 0.30
CA ALA A 151 -11.74 7.48 -0.49
C ALA A 151 -12.23 8.45 -1.56
N GLN A 152 -11.42 9.47 -1.87
CA GLN A 152 -11.63 10.31 -3.06
C GLN A 152 -10.91 9.64 -4.23
N LEU A 153 -11.64 9.31 -5.30
CA LEU A 153 -11.08 8.55 -6.41
C LEU A 153 -10.22 9.46 -7.31
N PRO A 154 -8.94 9.13 -7.55
CA PRO A 154 -8.16 9.87 -8.51
C PRO A 154 -8.66 9.66 -9.96
N PRO A 155 -8.46 10.64 -10.85
CA PRO A 155 -8.03 12.01 -10.54
C PRO A 155 -9.13 12.86 -9.89
N CYS A 156 -8.79 13.72 -8.95
CA CYS A 156 -9.72 14.72 -8.41
C CYS A 156 -9.02 15.95 -7.85
N ARG A 157 -9.73 17.08 -7.81
CA ARG A 157 -9.19 18.36 -7.32
C ARG A 157 -9.48 18.57 -5.84
N GLN A 158 -8.44 18.78 -5.05
CA GLN A 158 -8.52 19.03 -3.62
C GLN A 158 -8.94 20.47 -3.33
N ALA A 159 -9.40 20.72 -2.09
CA ALA A 159 -9.77 22.07 -1.66
C ALA A 159 -8.58 23.06 -1.70
N THR A 160 -7.35 22.55 -1.58
CA THR A 160 -6.09 23.29 -1.74
C THR A 160 -5.85 23.74 -3.18
N GLY A 161 -6.61 23.23 -4.14
CA GLY A 161 -6.46 23.47 -5.56
C GLY A 161 -5.55 22.48 -6.28
N LYS A 162 -4.80 21.68 -5.52
CA LYS A 162 -3.95 20.60 -6.02
C LYS A 162 -4.75 19.38 -6.45
N TRP A 163 -4.12 18.49 -7.20
CA TRP A 163 -4.77 17.32 -7.77
C TRP A 163 -4.22 16.02 -7.20
N ALA A 164 -5.15 15.10 -6.91
CA ALA A 164 -4.88 13.69 -6.76
C ALA A 164 -4.77 13.05 -8.15
N ALA A 165 -3.89 12.06 -8.31
CA ALA A 165 -3.72 11.35 -9.56
C ALA A 165 -3.09 9.97 -9.32
N PHE A 166 -3.49 8.99 -10.13
CA PHE A 166 -2.69 7.77 -10.26
C PHE A 166 -1.36 8.10 -10.92
N ILE A 167 -0.28 7.55 -10.37
CA ILE A 167 1.08 7.76 -10.86
C ILE A 167 1.75 6.42 -11.15
N HIS A 168 2.72 6.44 -12.06
CA HIS A 168 3.60 5.29 -12.24
C HIS A 168 4.51 5.16 -11.02
N PRO A 169 4.79 3.94 -10.51
CA PRO A 169 5.70 3.76 -9.38
C PRO A 169 7.08 4.40 -9.59
N GLY A 170 7.60 4.38 -10.82
CA GLY A 170 8.87 5.06 -11.15
C GLY A 170 8.87 6.60 -10.99
N MET A 171 7.72 7.23 -10.74
CA MET A 171 7.60 8.69 -10.56
C MET A 171 7.41 9.12 -9.09
N GLY A 172 7.22 8.18 -8.16
CA GLY A 172 6.82 8.55 -6.79
C GLY A 172 7.84 9.39 -6.03
N ALA A 173 9.14 9.14 -6.21
CA ALA A 173 10.20 9.92 -5.56
C ALA A 173 10.14 11.42 -5.91
N SER A 174 9.65 11.79 -7.10
CA SER A 174 9.47 13.20 -7.50
C SER A 174 8.41 13.94 -6.70
N PHE A 175 7.60 13.21 -5.92
CA PHE A 175 6.52 13.74 -5.11
C PHE A 175 6.83 13.68 -3.61
N ALA A 176 8.06 13.32 -3.21
CA ALA A 176 8.43 13.10 -1.82
C ALA A 176 8.07 14.30 -0.92
N ASP A 177 8.42 15.51 -1.32
CA ASP A 177 8.13 16.70 -0.52
C ASP A 177 6.65 17.11 -0.54
N ASP A 178 5.96 16.78 -1.62
CA ASP A 178 4.59 17.25 -1.89
C ASP A 178 3.83 16.25 -2.77
N PRO A 179 3.18 15.23 -2.15
CA PRO A 179 2.36 14.23 -2.84
C PRO A 179 1.09 14.80 -3.50
N ALA A 180 1.27 15.54 -4.60
CA ALA A 180 0.23 16.25 -5.31
C ALA A 180 0.67 16.70 -6.72
N LEU A 181 -0.30 16.95 -7.61
CA LEU A 181 -0.06 17.68 -8.85
C LEU A 181 -0.60 19.11 -8.77
N GLU A 182 0.12 20.07 -9.36
CA GLU A 182 -0.32 21.47 -9.47
C GLU A 182 -1.37 21.68 -10.56
N VAL A 183 -1.42 20.78 -11.55
CA VAL A 183 -2.34 20.85 -12.69
C VAL A 183 -3.13 19.55 -12.84
N ALA A 184 -4.26 19.64 -13.55
CA ALA A 184 -5.10 18.47 -13.82
C ALA A 184 -4.32 17.41 -14.60
N PRO A 185 -4.33 16.14 -14.17
CA PRO A 185 -3.66 15.07 -14.90
C PRO A 185 -4.41 14.76 -16.21
N PRO A 186 -3.70 14.41 -17.31
CA PRO A 186 -4.35 14.02 -18.56
C PRO A 186 -5.24 12.79 -18.36
N LEU A 187 -6.55 12.93 -18.60
CA LEU A 187 -7.53 11.86 -18.37
C LEU A 187 -7.25 10.59 -19.19
N ALA A 188 -6.72 10.75 -20.41
CA ALA A 188 -6.33 9.62 -21.25
C ALA A 188 -5.17 8.82 -20.64
N ALA A 189 -4.19 9.50 -20.03
CA ALA A 189 -3.09 8.82 -19.34
C ALA A 189 -3.56 8.08 -18.08
N GLN A 190 -4.49 8.68 -17.32
CA GLN A 190 -5.11 8.04 -16.16
C GLN A 190 -5.89 6.78 -16.57
N GLN A 191 -6.66 6.85 -17.66
CA GLN A 191 -7.40 5.70 -18.18
C GLN A 191 -6.46 4.59 -18.65
N ALA A 192 -5.45 4.93 -19.46
CA ALA A 192 -4.49 3.95 -19.97
C ALA A 192 -3.72 3.25 -18.86
N PHE A 193 -3.36 3.98 -17.80
CA PHE A 193 -2.73 3.41 -16.61
C PHE A 193 -3.64 2.37 -15.95
N LEU A 194 -4.91 2.71 -15.69
CA LEU A 194 -5.86 1.80 -15.04
C LEU A 194 -6.21 0.59 -15.92
N ALA A 195 -6.30 0.76 -17.23
CA ALA A 195 -6.57 -0.33 -18.16
C ALA A 195 -5.52 -1.46 -18.09
N GLY A 196 -4.27 -1.13 -17.76
CA GLY A 196 -3.19 -2.10 -17.57
C GLY A 196 -3.28 -2.90 -16.26
N LEU A 197 -4.16 -2.51 -15.32
CA LEU A 197 -4.25 -3.13 -14.00
C LEU A 197 -5.23 -4.31 -13.98
N ARG A 198 -4.90 -5.30 -13.15
CA ARG A 198 -5.71 -6.51 -12.94
C ARG A 198 -6.22 -6.59 -11.51
N SER A 199 -7.40 -7.15 -11.35
CA SER A 199 -7.96 -7.48 -10.03
C SER A 199 -7.37 -8.79 -9.50
N ILE A 200 -7.18 -8.86 -8.18
CA ILE A 200 -6.81 -10.06 -7.44
C ILE A 200 -8.00 -11.02 -7.45
N SER A 201 -7.80 -12.26 -7.87
CA SER A 201 -8.83 -13.31 -7.80
C SER A 201 -9.07 -13.75 -6.35
N MET A 202 -10.22 -14.36 -6.07
CA MET A 202 -10.53 -14.88 -4.72
C MET A 202 -9.48 -15.89 -4.24
N GLY A 203 -9.07 -16.83 -5.10
CA GLY A 203 -8.05 -17.82 -4.75
C GLY A 203 -6.69 -17.21 -4.42
N GLN A 204 -6.25 -16.20 -5.20
CA GLN A 204 -5.02 -15.45 -4.90
C GLN A 204 -5.12 -14.72 -3.56
N PHE A 205 -6.27 -14.08 -3.27
CA PHE A 205 -6.48 -13.36 -2.03
C PHE A 205 -6.44 -14.29 -0.81
N GLU A 206 -7.14 -15.43 -0.88
CA GLU A 206 -7.16 -16.43 0.19
C GLU A 206 -5.78 -17.06 0.44
N GLN A 207 -5.05 -17.38 -0.64
CA GLN A 207 -3.69 -17.88 -0.57
C GLN A 207 -2.77 -16.87 0.12
N ALA A 208 -2.77 -15.61 -0.34
CA ALA A 208 -1.95 -14.56 0.22
C ALA A 208 -2.27 -14.30 1.70
N LEU A 209 -3.56 -14.31 2.07
CA LEU A 209 -3.99 -14.18 3.46
C LEU A 209 -3.51 -15.37 4.32
N GLY A 210 -3.52 -16.59 3.79
CA GLY A 210 -2.97 -17.77 4.44
C GLY A 210 -1.46 -17.66 4.70
N MET A 211 -0.69 -17.24 3.70
CA MET A 211 0.76 -17.01 3.82
C MET A 211 1.09 -15.96 4.88
N LEU A 212 0.38 -14.83 4.85
CA LEU A 212 0.55 -13.74 5.82
C LEU A 212 0.25 -14.17 7.28
N ARG A 213 -0.77 -15.01 7.48
CA ARG A 213 -1.10 -15.58 8.80
C ARG A 213 0.00 -16.50 9.31
N GLN A 214 0.57 -17.33 8.44
CA GLN A 214 1.68 -18.23 8.80
C GLN A 214 2.92 -17.44 9.22
N GLN A 215 3.30 -16.42 8.44
CA GLN A 215 4.46 -15.57 8.72
C GLN A 215 4.30 -14.78 10.03
N SER A 216 3.09 -14.28 10.30
CA SER A 216 2.79 -13.55 11.53
C SER A 216 2.77 -14.46 12.77
N GLY A 217 2.25 -15.69 12.63
CA GLY A 217 2.28 -16.70 13.69
C GLY A 217 3.69 -17.18 14.05
N THR A 218 4.58 -17.31 13.05
CA THR A 218 5.99 -17.64 13.30
C THR A 218 6.76 -16.53 14.02
N ALA A 219 6.36 -15.26 13.87
CA ALA A 219 6.99 -14.14 14.54
C ALA A 219 6.60 -14.04 16.03
N THR A 220 5.46 -14.61 16.45
CA THR A 220 5.04 -14.63 17.87
C THR A 220 5.66 -15.81 18.63
N ALA A 221 5.84 -16.96 17.97
CA ALA A 221 6.41 -18.17 18.59
C ALA A 221 7.90 -18.05 18.94
N THR A 222 8.65 -17.15 18.28
CA THR A 222 10.07 -16.88 18.63
C THR A 222 10.24 -15.98 19.84
N VAL A 223 9.19 -15.28 20.30
CA VAL A 223 9.25 -14.40 21.49
C VAL A 223 8.82 -15.16 22.76
N GLU A 224 7.96 -16.17 22.65
CA GLU A 224 7.44 -16.93 23.80
C GLU A 224 8.41 -18.04 24.31
N ALA A 225 9.40 -18.43 23.50
CA ALA A 225 10.38 -19.46 23.87
C ALA A 225 11.50 -18.97 24.83
N VAL A 226 11.46 -17.72 25.31
CA VAL A 226 12.51 -17.13 26.19
C VAL A 226 12.14 -17.17 27.69
N VAL A 227 11.06 -17.87 28.09
CA VAL A 227 10.69 -18.01 29.51
C VAL A 227 10.77 -19.48 29.95
N ALA A 228 11.98 -20.01 30.04
CA ALA A 228 12.29 -21.21 30.81
C ALA A 228 13.54 -20.95 31.68
N PRO A 229 13.57 -21.40 32.95
CA PRO A 229 14.61 -21.00 33.90
C PRO A 229 15.96 -21.69 33.64
N VAL A 230 17.01 -20.93 33.93
CA VAL A 230 18.44 -21.16 33.70
C VAL A 230 19.02 -22.32 34.54
N MET A 231 19.93 -23.07 33.94
CA MET A 231 21.15 -23.60 34.59
C MET A 231 22.35 -23.39 33.64
N PRO A 232 23.58 -23.19 34.16
CA PRO A 232 24.63 -22.47 33.46
C PRO A 232 25.68 -23.36 32.79
N ASP A 233 26.45 -22.67 31.94
CA ASP A 233 27.78 -22.99 31.43
C ASP A 233 27.86 -23.79 30.12
N SER A 234 27.96 -23.05 29.01
CA SER A 234 28.97 -23.27 27.98
C SER A 234 28.98 -22.10 26.98
N ALA A 235 30.08 -21.36 27.03
CA ALA A 235 30.74 -20.63 25.94
C ALA A 235 29.88 -20.00 24.83
N VAL A 236 29.76 -18.67 24.91
CA VAL A 236 29.80 -17.69 23.81
C VAL A 236 29.91 -18.24 22.38
N SER A 237 28.92 -17.90 21.55
CA SER A 237 29.13 -17.51 20.16
C SER A 237 28.31 -16.26 19.90
N ALA A 238 28.88 -15.13 20.33
CA ALA A 238 28.43 -13.82 19.92
C ALA A 238 28.86 -13.58 18.47
N GLY A 239 27.91 -13.11 17.66
CA GLY A 239 28.20 -12.18 16.55
C GLY A 239 28.60 -12.81 15.22
N LEU A 240 27.75 -12.56 14.21
CA LEU A 240 28.19 -11.78 13.06
C LEU A 240 26.97 -11.06 12.48
N LEU A 241 26.64 -9.90 13.05
CA LEU A 241 25.87 -8.89 12.33
C LEU A 241 26.77 -8.40 11.19
N LEU A 242 26.25 -8.36 9.96
CA LEU A 242 26.99 -8.02 8.71
C LEU A 242 27.71 -6.64 8.70
N LYS A 243 27.65 -5.88 9.79
CA LYS A 243 28.23 -4.55 9.95
C LYS A 243 29.58 -4.52 10.66
N ASP A 244 30.01 -5.64 11.27
CA ASP A 244 31.29 -5.73 12.01
C ASP A 244 32.20 -6.87 11.50
N ALA A 245 31.81 -7.56 10.41
CA ALA A 245 32.56 -8.67 9.85
C ALA A 245 33.78 -8.19 9.05
N THR A 246 34.98 -8.72 9.35
CA THR A 246 36.15 -8.49 8.50
C THR A 246 36.03 -9.28 7.19
N LEU A 247 36.84 -8.90 6.18
CA LEU A 247 36.80 -9.56 4.88
C LEU A 247 37.22 -11.04 5.01
N GLU A 248 38.12 -11.32 5.94
CA GLU A 248 38.58 -12.65 6.33
C GLU A 248 37.45 -13.50 6.94
N ASP A 249 36.63 -12.93 7.82
CA ASP A 249 35.48 -13.63 8.42
C ASP A 249 34.44 -14.02 7.36
N ILE A 250 34.21 -13.11 6.40
CA ILE A 250 33.28 -13.33 5.28
C ILE A 250 33.80 -14.46 4.38
N VAL A 251 35.09 -14.46 4.06
CA VAL A 251 35.72 -15.51 3.23
C VAL A 251 35.62 -16.86 3.93
N GLN A 252 35.96 -16.94 5.21
CA GLN A 252 35.92 -18.21 5.95
C GLN A 252 34.51 -18.78 6.07
N PHE A 253 33.50 -17.92 6.26
CA PHE A 253 32.10 -18.33 6.25
C PHE A 253 31.63 -18.88 4.90
N LEU A 254 32.07 -18.29 3.78
CA LEU A 254 31.70 -18.74 2.44
C LEU A 254 32.37 -20.06 2.08
N HIS A 255 33.64 -20.26 2.45
CA HIS A 255 34.32 -21.55 2.29
C HIS A 255 33.66 -22.67 3.11
N ALA A 256 33.21 -22.38 4.34
CA ALA A 256 32.44 -23.35 5.13
C ALA A 256 31.12 -23.79 4.47
N ARG A 257 30.65 -23.03 3.47
CA ARG A 257 29.46 -23.32 2.67
C ARG A 257 29.78 -23.76 1.23
N ASN A 258 31.03 -24.11 0.92
CA ASN A 258 31.49 -24.48 -0.43
C ASN A 258 31.19 -23.41 -1.50
N ILE A 259 31.23 -22.13 -1.12
CA ILE A 259 31.11 -20.99 -2.03
C ILE A 259 32.50 -20.38 -2.17
N GLU A 260 32.98 -20.23 -3.41
CA GLU A 260 34.27 -19.62 -3.70
C GLU A 260 34.07 -18.14 -4.12
N PRO A 261 34.34 -17.18 -3.22
CA PRO A 261 34.08 -15.77 -3.52
C PRO A 261 35.14 -15.20 -4.47
N THR A 262 34.71 -14.69 -5.62
CA THR A 262 35.57 -13.93 -6.54
C THR A 262 35.31 -12.43 -6.38
N PHE A 263 36.20 -11.72 -5.67
CA PHE A 263 36.13 -10.26 -5.56
C PHE A 263 36.90 -9.61 -6.71
N ARG A 264 36.22 -8.78 -7.51
CA ARG A 264 36.86 -7.93 -8.54
C ARG A 264 36.84 -6.48 -8.07
N HIS A 265 38.02 -5.90 -7.88
CA HIS A 265 38.15 -4.48 -7.58
C HIS A 265 38.15 -3.69 -8.90
N LEU A 266 37.20 -2.77 -9.07
CA LEU A 266 37.22 -1.81 -10.16
C LEU A 266 37.77 -0.49 -9.61
N LEU A 267 39.01 -0.15 -9.99
CA LEU A 267 39.57 1.18 -9.75
C LEU A 267 38.87 2.19 -10.69
N ARG A 268 38.35 3.29 -10.14
CA ARG A 268 37.99 4.50 -10.88
C ARG A 268 38.89 5.63 -10.46
#